data_AF-A0A939RI58-F1
#
_entry.id   AF-A0A939RI58-F1
#
_cell.length_a   1.000
_cell.length_b   1.000
_cell.length_c   1.000
_cell.angle_alpha   90.00
_cell.angle_beta   90.00
_cell.angle_gamma   90.00
#
_symmetry.space_group_name_H-M   'P 1'
#
loop_
_entity.id
_entity.type
_entity.pdbx_description
1 polymer ?
#
loop_
_entity_poly.entity_id
_entity_poly.type
_entity_poly.pdbx_seq_one_letter_code
_entity_poly.pdbx_strand_id
1 'polypeptide(L)'
;MDRRPFIGVSTYLVNASWSDWRGRRVALVPERYTAYVQDSGGIAVLLPPDSPERAPEVLARLDALVIAGGPDIDPGYYGEPAHPATEVDSPERDAWEVALL
;
A
#
# COMPACT_ATOMS: atom_id res chain seq x y z
N MET A 1 -27.78 -8.89 7.29
CA MET A 1 -27.57 -7.49 6.87
C MET A 1 -26.31 -7.47 6.04
N ASP A 2 -26.44 -7.18 4.76
CA ASP A 2 -25.34 -7.26 3.80
C ASP A 2 -24.52 -5.97 3.90
N ARG A 3 -23.61 -5.92 4.88
CA ARG A 3 -22.70 -4.78 5.01
C ARG A 3 -21.64 -4.91 3.93
N ARG A 4 -21.49 -3.86 3.11
CA ARG A 4 -20.38 -3.78 2.15
C ARG A 4 -19.04 -3.94 2.88
N PRO A 5 -18.14 -4.85 2.44
CA PRO A 5 -16.87 -5.09 3.11
C PRO A 5 -15.92 -3.91 2.90
N PHE A 6 -15.17 -3.51 3.94
CA PHE A 6 -14.07 -2.56 3.85
C PHE A 6 -12.82 -3.30 3.43
N ILE A 7 -12.29 -2.95 2.26
CA ILE A 7 -11.10 -3.56 1.69
C ILE A 7 -9.97 -2.53 1.75
N GLY A 8 -8.95 -2.81 2.56
CA GLY A 8 -7.75 -2.00 2.62
C GLY A 8 -6.93 -2.18 1.35
N VAL A 9 -6.40 -1.09 0.81
CA VAL A 9 -5.51 -1.10 -0.36
C VAL A 9 -4.24 -0.35 0.03
N SER A 10 -3.09 -1.04 0.06
CA SER A 10 -1.80 -0.37 0.32
C SER A 10 -1.50 0.66 -0.77
N THR A 11 -0.75 1.70 -0.43
CA THR A 11 -0.39 2.76 -1.36
C THR A 11 1.12 2.96 -1.41
N TYR A 12 1.59 3.53 -2.51
CA TYR A 12 2.95 4.02 -2.66
C TYR A 12 3.14 5.30 -1.87
N LEU A 13 4.39 5.67 -1.56
CA LEU A 13 4.74 6.98 -1.01
C LEU A 13 5.89 7.60 -1.82
N VAL A 14 5.54 8.38 -2.84
CA VAL A 14 6.48 8.84 -3.87
C VAL A 14 6.47 10.36 -4.00
N ASN A 15 7.49 10.93 -4.65
CA ASN A 15 7.46 12.32 -5.08
C ASN A 15 6.74 12.43 -6.42
N ALA A 16 5.63 13.18 -6.48
CA ALA A 16 4.84 13.37 -7.69
C ALA A 16 4.58 14.86 -7.97
N SER A 17 4.19 15.14 -9.21
CA SER A 17 3.79 16.46 -9.67
C SER A 17 2.51 16.35 -10.50
N TRP A 18 1.49 17.15 -10.19
CA TRP A 18 0.24 17.24 -10.95
C TRP A 18 -0.33 18.66 -10.84
N SER A 19 -0.98 19.15 -11.90
CA SER A 19 -1.50 20.52 -11.96
C SER A 19 -0.45 21.56 -11.57
N ASP A 20 -0.61 22.31 -10.49
CA ASP A 20 0.38 23.28 -9.97
C ASP A 20 1.29 22.71 -8.86
N TRP A 21 1.03 21.47 -8.41
CA TRP A 21 1.84 20.80 -7.41
C TRP A 21 3.11 20.23 -8.03
N ARG A 22 4.27 20.50 -7.42
CA ARG A 22 5.59 20.05 -7.90
C ARG A 22 6.35 19.36 -6.80
N GLY A 23 6.92 18.19 -7.10
CA GLY A 23 7.81 17.44 -6.23
C GLY A 23 7.24 17.16 -4.84
N ARG A 24 5.93 16.93 -4.74
CA ARG A 24 5.27 16.67 -3.46
C ARG A 24 5.33 15.20 -3.14
N ARG A 25 5.69 14.90 -1.90
CA ARG A 25 5.56 13.56 -1.34
C ARG A 25 4.07 13.24 -1.19
N VAL A 26 3.62 12.16 -1.82
CA VAL A 26 2.22 11.76 -1.89
C VAL A 26 2.05 10.28 -1.64
N ALA A 27 0.98 9.95 -0.90
CA ALA A 27 0.45 8.60 -0.87
C ALA A 27 -0.52 8.42 -2.05
N LEU A 28 -0.26 7.49 -2.95
CA LEU A 28 -1.09 7.25 -4.13
C LEU A 28 -1.10 5.77 -4.50
N VAL A 29 -2.06 5.37 -5.33
CA VAL A 29 -2.12 4.05 -5.96
C VAL A 29 -2.81 4.20 -7.31
N PRO A 30 -2.47 3.40 -8.35
CA PRO A 30 -3.23 3.40 -9.59
C PRO A 30 -4.72 3.18 -9.31
N GLU A 31 -5.57 4.00 -9.93
CA GLU A 31 -7.01 4.04 -9.64
C GLU A 31 -7.70 2.67 -9.81
N ARG A 32 -7.19 1.81 -10.70
CA ARG A 32 -7.74 0.45 -10.90
C ARG A 32 -7.83 -0.38 -9.63
N TYR A 33 -6.91 -0.22 -8.68
CA TYR A 33 -6.99 -0.98 -7.41
C TYR A 33 -8.28 -0.65 -6.66
N THR A 34 -8.63 0.64 -6.58
CA THR A 34 -9.87 1.07 -5.94
C THR A 34 -11.10 0.72 -6.77
N ALA A 35 -11.01 0.82 -8.10
CA ALA A 35 -12.10 0.46 -9.01
C ALA A 35 -12.49 -1.01 -8.88
N TYR A 36 -11.50 -1.93 -8.88
CA TYR A 36 -11.78 -3.36 -8.74
C TYR A 36 -12.49 -3.70 -7.43
N VAL A 37 -12.13 -3.03 -6.33
CA VAL A 37 -12.83 -3.21 -5.05
C VAL A 37 -14.28 -2.72 -5.15
N GLN A 38 -14.49 -1.52 -5.70
CA GLN A 38 -15.81 -0.89 -5.81
C GLN A 38 -16.74 -1.65 -6.75
N ASP A 39 -16.24 -2.07 -7.91
CA ASP A 39 -16.97 -2.85 -8.91
C ASP A 39 -17.36 -4.24 -8.37
N SER A 40 -16.59 -4.75 -7.41
CA SER A 40 -16.90 -6.00 -6.68
C SER A 40 -17.87 -5.79 -5.50
N GLY A 41 -18.41 -4.58 -5.31
CA GLY A 41 -19.36 -4.25 -4.23
C GLY A 41 -18.72 -3.91 -2.88
N GLY A 42 -17.40 -3.80 -2.81
CA GLY A 42 -16.66 -3.42 -1.61
C GLY A 42 -16.53 -1.90 -1.42
N ILE A 43 -16.07 -1.49 -0.25
CA ILE A 43 -15.65 -0.12 0.07
C ILE A 43 -14.12 -0.10 0.09
N ALA A 44 -13.51 0.59 -0.86
CA ALA A 44 -12.05 0.76 -0.90
C ALA A 44 -11.58 1.75 0.18
N VAL A 45 -10.58 1.35 0.95
CA VAL A 45 -9.91 2.18 1.96
C VAL A 45 -8.43 2.26 1.61
N LEU A 46 -7.95 3.44 1.23
CA LEU A 46 -6.52 3.64 0.94
C LEU A 46 -5.71 3.65 2.23
N LEU A 47 -4.64 2.87 2.26
CA LEU A 47 -3.71 2.74 3.38
C LEU A 47 -2.36 3.39 3.00
N PRO A 48 -2.16 4.70 3.30
CA PRO A 48 -0.83 5.31 3.25
C PRO A 48 0.17 4.56 4.13
N PRO A 49 1.46 4.47 3.74
CA PRO A 49 2.50 4.01 4.66
C PRO A 49 2.44 4.78 5.99
N ASP A 50 2.43 4.03 7.08
CA ASP A 50 2.34 4.54 8.46
C ASP A 50 3.28 3.71 9.36
N SER A 51 3.33 4.07 10.65
CA SER A 51 4.07 3.33 11.67
C SER A 51 3.63 1.87 11.72
N PRO A 52 4.54 0.88 11.54
CA PRO A 52 4.25 -0.55 11.60
C PRO A 52 3.41 -1.00 12.81
N GLU A 53 3.60 -0.34 13.96
CA GLU A 53 2.92 -0.66 15.22
C GLU A 53 1.41 -0.39 15.16
N ARG A 54 0.93 0.41 14.19
CA ARG A 54 -0.50 0.69 13.99
C ARG A 54 -1.20 -0.35 13.13
N ALA A 55 -0.46 -1.23 12.44
CA ALA A 55 -1.03 -2.20 11.51
C ALA A 55 -2.11 -3.09 12.17
N PRO A 56 -1.94 -3.64 13.40
CA PRO A 56 -2.99 -4.44 14.04
C PRO A 56 -4.30 -3.65 14.26
N GLU A 57 -4.19 -2.37 14.61
CA GLU A 57 -5.35 -1.51 14.85
C GLU A 57 -6.09 -1.20 13.54
N VAL A 58 -5.34 -1.00 12.46
CA VAL A 58 -5.90 -0.78 11.11
C VAL A 58 -6.58 -2.05 10.61
N LEU A 59 -5.90 -3.19 10.65
CA LEU A 59 -6.41 -4.48 10.19
C LEU A 59 -7.69 -4.90 10.94
N ALA A 60 -7.79 -4.60 12.24
CA ALA A 60 -8.99 -4.88 13.04
C ALA A 60 -10.27 -4.18 12.52
N ARG A 61 -10.15 -3.20 11.64
CA ARG A 61 -11.27 -2.45 11.03
C ARG A 61 -11.59 -2.87 9.59
N LEU A 62 -10.76 -3.73 9.00
CA LEU A 62 -10.86 -4.14 7.60
C LEU A 62 -11.42 -5.56 7.51
N ASP A 63 -12.16 -5.83 6.44
CA ASP A 63 -12.68 -7.16 6.12
C ASP A 63 -11.70 -7.95 5.24
N ALA A 64 -10.89 -7.24 4.46
CA ALA A 64 -9.79 -7.82 3.69
C ALA A 64 -8.73 -6.77 3.36
N LEU A 65 -7.60 -7.24 2.84
CA LEU A 65 -6.46 -6.44 2.44
C LEU A 65 -6.05 -6.79 1.00
N VAL A 66 -5.73 -5.76 0.22
CA VAL A 66 -5.06 -5.83 -1.07
C VAL A 66 -3.72 -5.12 -0.93
N ILE A 67 -2.63 -5.87 -1.11
CA ILE A 67 -1.30 -5.28 -1.28
C ILE A 67 -1.16 -4.87 -2.75
N ALA A 68 -0.97 -3.57 -3.00
CA ALA A 68 -0.68 -3.11 -4.34
C ALA A 68 0.65 -3.70 -4.81
N GLY A 69 0.72 -4.14 -6.08
CA GLY A 69 2.00 -4.43 -6.71
C GLY A 69 2.84 -3.14 -6.82
N GLY A 70 4.13 -3.25 -7.10
CA GLY A 70 5.02 -2.08 -7.11
C GLY A 70 6.48 -2.45 -7.38
N PRO A 71 7.43 -1.59 -6.99
CA PRO A 71 8.86 -1.89 -7.06
C PRO A 71 9.23 -3.09 -6.19
N ASP A 72 10.48 -3.53 -6.34
CA ASP A 72 11.03 -4.63 -5.54
C ASP A 72 11.00 -4.29 -4.05
N ILE A 73 10.59 -5.26 -3.24
CA ILE A 73 10.73 -5.21 -1.77
C ILE A 73 12.19 -5.47 -1.38
N ASP A 74 12.67 -4.82 -0.32
CA ASP A 74 13.99 -5.11 0.26
C ASP A 74 14.16 -6.62 0.52
N PRO A 75 15.14 -7.28 -0.14
CA PRO A 75 15.42 -8.70 0.05
C PRO A 75 15.75 -9.11 1.49
N GLY A 76 16.16 -8.17 2.33
CA GLY A 76 16.33 -8.37 3.77
C GLY A 76 15.07 -8.89 4.48
N TYR A 77 13.87 -8.55 3.99
CA TYR A 77 12.61 -9.05 4.57
C TYR A 77 12.38 -10.54 4.37
N TYR A 78 13.03 -11.15 3.38
CA TYR A 78 12.97 -12.59 3.13
C TYR A 78 14.35 -13.28 3.22
N GLY A 79 15.34 -12.60 3.81
CA GLY A 79 16.63 -13.19 4.18
C GLY A 79 17.61 -13.40 3.03
N GLU A 80 17.41 -12.73 1.90
CA GLU A 80 18.27 -12.85 0.71
C GLU A 80 19.10 -11.58 0.50
N PRO A 81 20.27 -11.67 -0.16
CA PRO A 81 21.02 -10.49 -0.58
C PRO A 81 20.38 -9.81 -1.80
N ALA A 82 20.53 -8.49 -1.90
CA ALA A 82 20.06 -7.76 -3.08
C ALA A 82 20.81 -8.17 -4.36
N HIS A 83 20.04 -8.47 -5.41
CA HIS A 83 20.59 -8.67 -6.75
C HIS A 83 21.00 -7.31 -7.34
N PRO A 84 22.02 -7.21 -8.21
CA PRO A 84 22.43 -5.93 -8.81
C PRO A 84 21.34 -5.19 -9.61
N ALA A 85 20.26 -5.88 -9.97
CA ALA A 85 19.10 -5.31 -10.66
C ALA A 85 17.92 -5.01 -9.72
N THR A 86 18.04 -5.31 -8.43
CA THR A 86 17.01 -4.99 -7.43
C THR A 86 17.03 -3.50 -7.17
N GLU A 87 15.88 -2.85 -7.37
CA GLU A 87 15.68 -1.44 -7.04
C GLU A 87 14.80 -1.32 -5.80
N VAL A 88 15.44 -1.16 -4.64
CA VAL A 88 14.74 -0.87 -3.37
C VAL A 88 14.64 0.64 -3.21
N ASP A 89 13.45 1.19 -3.41
CA ASP A 89 13.22 2.64 -3.39
C ASP A 89 12.16 3.10 -2.37
N SER A 90 11.58 2.16 -1.62
CA SER A 90 10.36 2.41 -0.83
C SER A 90 10.40 1.79 0.59
N PRO A 91 11.41 2.09 1.44
CA PRO A 91 11.57 1.44 2.75
C PRO A 91 10.38 1.67 3.70
N GLU A 92 9.72 2.83 3.66
CA GLU A 92 8.53 3.08 4.48
C GLU A 92 7.33 2.22 4.02
N ARG A 93 7.21 1.97 2.71
CA ARG A 93 6.19 1.08 2.17
C ARG A 93 6.48 -0.36 2.55
N ASP A 94 7.72 -0.82 2.42
CA ASP A 94 8.10 -2.19 2.75
C ASP A 94 7.83 -2.49 4.23
N ALA A 95 8.27 -1.60 5.13
CA ALA A 95 8.01 -1.75 6.56
C ALA A 95 6.51 -1.80 6.89
N TRP A 96 5.71 -0.98 6.20
CA TRP A 96 4.26 -0.94 6.40
C TRP A 96 3.56 -2.17 5.83
N GLU A 97 3.84 -2.57 4.60
CA GLU A 97 3.23 -3.72 3.95
C GLU A 97 3.61 -5.04 4.65
N VAL A 98 4.86 -5.15 5.14
CA VAL A 98 5.28 -6.30 5.97
C VAL A 98 4.52 -6.34 7.29
N ALA A 99 4.25 -5.19 7.92
CA ALA A 99 3.48 -5.15 9.16
C ALA A 99 1.98 -5.44 8.97
N LEU A 100 1.46 -5.26 7.75
CA LEU A 100 0.08 -5.58 7.38
C LEU A 100 -0.16 -7.06 7.06
N LEU A 101 0.91 -7.86 6.87
CA LEU A 101 0.87 -9.30 6.56
C LEU A 101 1.12 -10.16 7.80
#